data_AF-G8QXK7-F1
#
_entry.id   AF-G8QXK7-F1
#
_cell.length_a   1.000
_cell.length_b   1.000
_cell.length_c   1.000
_cell.angle_alpha   90.00
_cell.angle_beta   90.00
_cell.angle_gamma   90.00
#
_symmetry.space_group_name_H-M   'P 1'
#
loop_
_entity.id
_entity.type
_entity.pdbx_description
1 polymer ?
#
loop_
_entity_poly.entity_id
_entity_poly.type
_entity_poly.pdbx_seq_one_letter_code
_entity_poly.pdbx_strand_id
1 'polypeptide(L)'
;MKKYIVIIWFILVVLSVSCSTNRDLTWHNANFTHATERTESLVRAINENRPREIYGYLTQDLRERIGEDAFVSNYQEDCTYPYLTPLYLFLAELTLPQRNDGLAVCTVASRLEGEEYTIPIRYENGDYYFFVFKDIVDGSYKDKFANKVVKWI
;
A
#
# COMPACT_ATOMS: atom_id res chain seq x y z
N MET A 1 -20.63 -46.58 -29.90
CA MET A 1 -21.26 -45.30 -29.50
C MET A 1 -20.89 -44.86 -28.08
N LYS A 2 -21.03 -45.67 -27.02
CA LYS A 2 -20.67 -45.30 -25.63
C LYS A 2 -19.22 -44.79 -25.41
N LYS A 3 -18.22 -45.36 -26.10
CA LYS A 3 -16.80 -44.97 -25.94
C LYS A 3 -16.47 -43.54 -26.39
N TYR A 4 -17.16 -43.03 -27.42
CA TYR A 4 -16.96 -41.67 -27.92
C TYR A 4 -17.59 -40.61 -27.01
N ILE A 5 -18.71 -40.94 -26.33
CA ILE A 5 -19.38 -40.06 -25.37
C ILE A 5 -18.49 -39.79 -24.16
N VAL A 6 -17.78 -40.82 -23.67
CA VAL A 6 -16.85 -40.69 -22.54
C VAL A 6 -15.64 -39.83 -22.89
N ILE A 7 -15.09 -39.96 -24.11
CA ILE A 7 -13.95 -39.16 -24.58
C ILE A 7 -14.34 -37.68 -24.72
N ILE A 8 -15.53 -37.39 -25.27
CA ILE A 8 -16.03 -36.01 -25.41
C ILE A 8 -16.26 -35.36 -24.04
N TRP A 9 -16.80 -36.11 -23.07
CA TRP A 9 -16.95 -35.63 -21.69
C TRP A 9 -15.59 -35.33 -21.04
N PHE A 10 -14.60 -36.20 -21.25
CA PHE A 10 -13.26 -36.00 -20.70
C PHE A 10 -12.58 -34.75 -21.28
N ILE A 11 -12.72 -34.52 -22.59
CA ILE A 11 -12.19 -33.32 -23.27
C ILE A 11 -12.88 -32.04 -22.77
N LEU A 12 -14.21 -32.06 -22.59
CA LEU A 12 -14.96 -30.92 -22.06
C LEU A 12 -14.57 -30.56 -20.62
N VAL A 13 -14.35 -31.58 -19.77
CA VAL A 13 -13.89 -31.37 -18.39
C VAL A 13 -12.49 -30.76 -18.39
N VAL A 14 -11.55 -31.29 -19.18
CA VAL A 14 -10.17 -30.76 -19.27
C VAL A 14 -10.17 -29.32 -19.81
N LEU A 15 -10.96 -29.02 -20.85
CA LEU A 15 -11.09 -27.66 -21.39
C LEU A 15 -11.69 -26.68 -20.37
N SER A 16 -12.68 -27.11 -19.59
CA SER A 16 -13.31 -26.26 -18.57
C SER A 16 -12.34 -25.91 -17.43
N VAL A 17 -11.55 -26.88 -16.96
CA VAL A 17 -10.53 -26.69 -15.92
C VAL A 17 -9.39 -25.81 -16.43
N SER A 18 -8.90 -26.03 -17.65
CA SER A 18 -7.87 -25.16 -18.22
C SER A 18 -8.37 -23.73 -18.44
N CYS A 19 -9.66 -23.53 -18.76
CA CYS A 19 -10.25 -22.20 -18.93
C CYS A 19 -10.40 -21.46 -17.59
N SER A 20 -10.78 -22.14 -16.50
CA SER A 20 -10.85 -21.53 -15.17
C SER A 20 -9.48 -21.15 -14.63
N THR A 21 -8.49 -22.05 -14.74
CA THR A 21 -7.14 -21.79 -14.20
C THR A 21 -6.41 -20.67 -14.95
N ASN A 22 -6.54 -20.61 -16.28
CA ASN A 22 -5.95 -19.51 -17.06
C ASN A 22 -6.59 -18.16 -16.71
N ARG A 23 -7.91 -18.16 -16.46
CA ARG A 23 -8.62 -16.95 -16.03
C ARG A 23 -8.12 -16.49 -14.66
N ASP A 24 -8.03 -17.37 -13.67
CA ASP A 24 -7.59 -16.98 -12.33
C ASP A 24 -6.16 -16.44 -12.32
N LEU A 25 -5.26 -17.02 -13.13
CA LEU A 25 -3.88 -16.54 -13.28
C LEU A 25 -3.81 -15.15 -13.94
N THR A 26 -4.58 -14.90 -15.00
CA THR A 26 -4.57 -13.59 -15.67
C THR A 26 -5.17 -12.49 -14.79
N TRP A 27 -6.24 -12.79 -14.05
CA TRP A 27 -6.79 -11.86 -13.06
C TRP A 27 -5.80 -11.55 -11.94
N HIS A 28 -5.08 -12.56 -11.45
CA HIS A 28 -4.10 -12.35 -10.39
C HIS A 28 -2.95 -11.45 -10.86
N ASN A 29 -2.41 -11.69 -12.07
CA ASN A 29 -1.34 -10.86 -12.63
C ASN A 29 -1.78 -9.41 -12.85
N ALA A 30 -2.97 -9.19 -13.42
CA ALA A 30 -3.48 -7.83 -13.65
C ALA A 30 -3.68 -7.06 -12.34
N ASN A 31 -4.25 -7.71 -11.32
CA ASN A 31 -4.41 -7.11 -10.00
C ASN A 31 -3.08 -6.80 -9.32
N PHE A 32 -2.11 -7.71 -9.45
CA PHE A 32 -0.75 -7.50 -8.93
C PHE A 32 -0.08 -6.30 -9.60
N THR A 33 -0.12 -6.21 -10.94
CA THR A 33 0.39 -5.05 -11.68
C THR A 33 -0.27 -3.75 -11.22
N HIS A 34 -1.60 -3.73 -11.12
CA HIS A 34 -2.34 -2.55 -10.68
C HIS A 34 -1.98 -2.14 -9.24
N ALA A 35 -1.87 -3.10 -8.31
CA ALA A 35 -1.43 -2.84 -6.94
C ALA A 35 -0.02 -2.27 -6.88
N THR A 36 0.90 -2.78 -7.70
CA THR A 36 2.27 -2.28 -7.82
C THR A 36 2.27 -0.83 -8.31
N GLU A 37 1.58 -0.52 -9.41
CA GLU A 37 1.49 0.84 -9.95
C GLU A 37 0.90 1.84 -8.93
N ARG A 38 -0.13 1.42 -8.20
CA ARG A 38 -0.72 2.22 -7.11
C ARG A 38 0.27 2.45 -5.97
N THR A 39 1.02 1.43 -5.58
CA THR A 39 2.02 1.50 -4.51
C THR A 39 3.18 2.41 -4.90
N GLU A 40 3.70 2.27 -6.12
CA GLU A 40 4.74 3.15 -6.66
C GLU A 40 4.28 4.61 -6.73
N SER A 41 3.01 4.84 -7.06
CA SER A 41 2.43 6.19 -7.09
C SER A 41 2.33 6.81 -5.69
N LEU A 42 1.94 6.03 -4.67
CA LEU A 42 2.02 6.47 -3.27
C LEU A 42 3.46 6.79 -2.87
N VAL A 43 4.40 5.88 -3.14
CA VAL A 43 5.82 6.06 -2.81
C VAL A 43 6.38 7.32 -3.47
N ARG A 44 6.03 7.58 -4.73
CA ARG A 44 6.39 8.82 -5.41
C ARG A 44 5.81 10.05 -4.70
N ALA A 45 4.53 10.02 -4.33
CA ALA A 45 3.89 11.14 -3.62
C ALA A 45 4.55 11.42 -2.25
N ILE A 46 5.00 10.38 -1.54
CA ILE A 46 5.77 10.50 -0.30
C ILE A 46 7.13 11.15 -0.58
N ASN A 47 7.89 10.60 -1.52
CA ASN A 47 9.25 11.05 -1.85
C ASN A 47 9.26 12.51 -2.36
N GLU A 48 8.22 12.92 -3.08
CA GLU A 48 8.06 14.26 -3.61
C GLU A 48 7.31 15.21 -2.65
N ASN A 49 7.00 14.76 -1.44
CA ASN A 49 6.35 15.54 -0.39
C ASN A 49 5.03 16.20 -0.84
N ARG A 50 4.13 15.37 -1.41
CA ARG A 50 2.83 15.80 -1.96
C ARG A 50 1.66 15.33 -1.07
N PRO A 51 1.41 15.97 0.09
CA PRO A 51 0.48 15.45 1.11
C PRO A 51 -0.97 15.30 0.64
N ARG A 52 -1.44 16.16 -0.27
CA ARG A 52 -2.78 16.03 -0.84
C ARG A 52 -2.93 14.77 -1.71
N GLU A 53 -1.90 14.44 -2.50
CA GLU A 53 -1.89 13.20 -3.27
C GLU A 53 -1.84 11.99 -2.33
N ILE A 54 -0.97 12.04 -1.31
CA ILE A 54 -0.89 11.00 -0.26
C ILE A 54 -2.26 10.76 0.39
N TYR A 55 -2.99 11.83 0.74
CA TYR A 55 -4.33 11.73 1.33
C TYR A 55 -5.30 10.92 0.43
N GLY A 56 -5.22 11.10 -0.90
CA GLY A 56 -6.03 10.37 -1.87
C GLY A 56 -5.77 8.85 -1.91
N TYR A 57 -4.62 8.41 -1.41
CA TYR A 57 -4.24 7.00 -1.30
C TYR A 57 -4.61 6.36 0.04
N LEU A 58 -5.03 7.15 1.05
CA LEU A 58 -5.37 6.61 2.37
C LEU A 58 -6.63 5.76 2.32
N THR A 59 -6.69 4.73 3.16
CA THR A 59 -7.93 3.97 3.36
C THR A 59 -9.07 4.87 3.83
N GLN A 60 -10.31 4.45 3.55
CA GLN A 60 -11.52 5.15 3.95
C GLN A 60 -11.57 5.34 5.47
N ASP A 61 -11.19 4.32 6.24
CA ASP A 61 -11.07 4.38 7.71
C ASP A 61 -10.18 5.55 8.18
N LEU A 62 -9.06 5.80 7.51
CA LEU A 62 -8.19 6.93 7.85
C LEU A 62 -8.79 8.28 7.40
N ARG A 63 -9.39 8.32 6.20
CA ARG A 63 -10.03 9.53 5.65
C ARG A 63 -11.29 9.95 6.39
N GLU A 64 -11.97 9.04 7.08
CA GLU A 64 -13.12 9.36 7.94
C GLU A 64 -12.68 10.01 9.27
N ARG A 65 -11.43 9.79 9.69
CA ARG A 65 -10.89 10.30 10.96
C ARG A 65 -10.30 11.70 10.85
N ILE A 66 -9.89 12.12 9.65
CA ILE A 66 -9.31 13.44 9.40
C ILE A 66 -9.71 13.94 8.01
N GLY A 67 -10.04 15.22 7.89
CA GLY A 67 -10.26 15.85 6.58
C GLY A 67 -8.95 16.15 5.86
N GLU A 68 -9.00 16.28 4.53
CA GLU A 68 -7.83 16.49 3.67
C GLU A 68 -6.96 17.68 4.12
N ASP A 69 -7.56 18.86 4.33
CA ASP A 69 -6.80 20.07 4.70
C ASP A 69 -6.10 19.92 6.06
N ALA A 70 -6.75 19.23 7.02
CA ALA A 70 -6.16 18.94 8.32
C ALA A 70 -5.01 17.92 8.20
N PHE A 71 -5.14 16.91 7.36
CA PHE A 71 -4.05 15.97 7.07
C PHE A 71 -2.85 16.70 6.45
N VAL A 72 -3.09 17.56 5.45
CA VAL A 72 -2.04 18.35 4.80
C VAL A 72 -1.33 19.24 5.81
N SER A 73 -2.07 19.94 6.67
CA SER A 73 -1.49 20.76 7.74
C SER A 73 -0.63 19.93 8.70
N ASN A 74 -1.13 18.78 9.15
CA ASN A 74 -0.41 17.91 10.07
C ASN A 74 0.87 17.34 9.45
N TYR A 75 0.79 16.91 8.19
CA TYR A 75 1.92 16.36 7.45
C TYR A 75 3.03 17.41 7.26
N GLN A 76 2.64 18.64 6.92
CA GLN A 76 3.59 19.76 6.79
C GLN A 76 4.24 20.11 8.12
N GLU A 77 3.48 20.10 9.23
CA GLU A 77 4.02 20.31 10.57
C GLU A 77 5.01 19.20 10.96
N ASP A 78 4.69 17.92 10.71
CA ASP A 78 5.61 16.81 10.96
C ASP A 78 6.92 16.96 10.15
N CYS A 79 6.83 17.37 8.89
CA CYS A 79 8.01 17.61 8.05
C CYS A 79 8.86 18.82 8.50
N THR A 80 8.37 19.68 9.40
CA THR A 80 9.16 20.83 9.90
C THR A 80 10.12 20.46 11.03
N TYR A 81 9.98 19.28 11.64
CA TYR A 81 10.84 18.91 12.77
C TYR A 81 12.29 18.71 12.30
N PRO A 82 13.27 19.48 12.85
CA PRO A 82 14.62 19.65 12.30
C PRO A 82 15.51 18.40 12.33
N TYR A 83 15.04 17.30 12.93
CA TYR A 83 15.78 16.04 13.06
C TYR A 83 15.21 14.91 12.22
N LEU A 84 14.13 15.14 11.47
CA LEU A 84 13.58 14.16 10.55
C LEU A 84 14.29 14.30 9.20
N THR A 85 15.08 13.29 8.85
CA THR A 85 15.51 13.10 7.46
C THR A 85 14.26 12.96 6.60
N PRO A 86 14.15 13.64 5.45
CA PRO A 86 13.02 13.43 4.54
C PRO A 86 12.84 11.94 4.28
N LEU A 87 11.63 11.43 4.54
CA LEU A 87 11.30 10.04 4.28
C LEU A 87 11.39 9.79 2.78
N TYR A 88 12.31 8.94 2.37
CA TYR A 88 12.47 8.54 0.98
C TYR A 88 12.43 7.03 0.90
N LEU A 89 11.54 6.51 0.08
CA LEU A 89 11.19 5.10 0.01
C LEU A 89 11.46 4.52 -1.38
N PHE A 90 11.84 3.25 -1.42
CA PHE A 90 11.91 2.44 -2.63
C PHE A 90 11.08 1.17 -2.43
N LEU A 91 10.16 0.86 -3.34
CA LEU A 91 9.40 -0.38 -3.26
C LEU A 91 10.35 -1.57 -3.49
N ALA A 92 10.45 -2.46 -2.49
CA ALA A 92 11.32 -3.63 -2.53
C ALA A 92 10.51 -4.91 -2.82
N GLU A 93 9.40 -5.10 -2.11
CA GLU A 93 8.55 -6.27 -2.25
C GLU A 93 7.06 -5.89 -2.12
N LEU A 94 6.21 -6.60 -2.85
CA LEU A 94 4.76 -6.49 -2.74
C LEU A 94 4.14 -7.89 -2.68
N THR A 95 3.31 -8.11 -1.67
CA THR A 95 2.68 -9.40 -1.39
C THR A 95 1.16 -9.23 -1.34
N LEU A 96 0.46 -9.98 -2.19
CA LEU A 96 -1.01 -10.02 -2.25
C LEU A 96 -1.51 -11.44 -1.94
N PRO A 97 -1.57 -11.85 -0.66
CA PRO A 97 -1.96 -13.20 -0.29
C PRO A 97 -3.45 -13.49 -0.56
N GLN A 98 -4.29 -12.45 -0.57
CA GLN A 98 -5.73 -12.55 -0.83
C GLN A 98 -6.18 -11.45 -1.79
N ARG A 99 -7.42 -11.56 -2.29
CA ARG A 99 -7.99 -10.55 -3.20
C ARG A 99 -8.09 -9.15 -2.60
N ASN A 100 -8.13 -9.03 -1.27
CA ASN A 100 -8.54 -7.78 -0.61
C ASN A 100 -7.47 -7.10 0.24
N ASP A 101 -6.51 -7.84 0.79
CA ASP A 101 -5.48 -7.28 1.66
C ASP A 101 -4.09 -7.68 1.17
N GLY A 102 -3.14 -6.77 1.34
CA GLY A 102 -1.78 -6.91 0.88
C GLY A 102 -0.77 -6.19 1.77
N LEU A 103 0.50 -6.34 1.40
CA LEU A 103 1.61 -5.73 2.10
C LEU A 103 2.64 -5.24 1.08
N ALA A 104 3.04 -3.98 1.18
CA ALA A 104 4.23 -3.48 0.48
C ALA A 104 5.35 -3.27 1.49
N VAL A 105 6.54 -3.77 1.17
CA VAL A 105 7.77 -3.54 1.92
C VAL A 105 8.61 -2.57 1.10
N CYS A 106 8.96 -1.44 1.70
CA CYS A 106 9.81 -0.43 1.10
C CYS A 106 11.14 -0.35 1.84
N THR A 107 12.23 -0.15 1.12
CA THR A 107 13.51 0.24 1.71
C THR A 107 13.54 1.75 1.94
N VAL A 108 13.94 2.16 3.14
CA VAL A 108 14.13 3.58 3.48
C VAL A 108 15.52 4.02 3.04
N ALA A 109 15.60 5.15 2.34
CA ALA A 109 16.87 5.80 2.03
C ALA A 109 17.39 6.52 3.29
N SER A 110 17.96 5.76 4.24
CA SER A 110 18.57 6.30 5.44
C SER A 110 20.10 6.12 5.42
N ARG A 111 20.81 6.76 6.37
CA ARG A 111 22.27 6.61 6.51
C ARG A 111 22.68 5.22 6.99
N LEU A 112 21.74 4.42 7.49
CA LEU A 112 21.95 3.06 7.95
C LEU A 112 21.29 2.10 6.94
N GLU A 113 22.05 1.11 6.49
CA GLU A 113 21.57 0.14 5.50
C GLU A 113 20.51 -0.79 6.11
N GLY A 114 19.46 -1.08 5.35
CA GLY A 114 18.49 -2.14 5.67
C GLY A 114 17.27 -1.70 6.50
N GLU A 115 17.02 -0.41 6.67
CA GLU A 115 15.77 0.04 7.28
C GLU A 115 14.59 -0.19 6.32
N GLU A 116 13.57 -0.91 6.80
CA GLU A 116 12.37 -1.25 6.04
C GLU A 116 11.15 -0.50 6.58
N TYR A 117 10.30 -0.09 5.65
CA TYR A 117 9.02 0.56 5.91
C TYR A 117 7.90 -0.28 5.32
N THR A 118 7.05 -0.82 6.19
CA THR A 118 5.97 -1.72 5.80
C THR A 118 4.64 -0.96 5.67
N ILE A 119 3.97 -1.13 4.54
CA ILE A 119 2.72 -0.46 4.19
C ILE A 119 1.63 -1.51 3.96
N PRO A 120 0.65 -1.64 4.88
CA PRO A 120 -0.53 -2.46 4.64
C PRO A 120 -1.38 -1.88 3.52
N ILE A 121 -1.81 -2.75 2.60
CA ILE A 121 -2.63 -2.43 1.44
C ILE A 121 -4.02 -3.02 1.66
N ARG A 122 -5.06 -2.26 1.32
CA ARG A 122 -6.46 -2.69 1.32
C ARG A 122 -7.11 -2.37 0.00
N TYR A 123 -7.84 -3.34 -0.55
CA TYR A 123 -8.70 -3.15 -1.70
C TYR A 123 -10.09 -2.72 -1.23
N GLU A 124 -10.48 -1.50 -1.57
CA GLU A 124 -11.77 -0.93 -1.23
C GLU A 124 -12.29 -0.08 -2.41
N ASN A 125 -13.60 0.00 -2.60
CA ASN A 125 -14.21 0.85 -3.63
C ASN A 125 -13.67 0.66 -5.06
N GLY A 126 -13.16 -0.54 -5.39
CA GLY A 126 -12.64 -0.87 -6.72
C GLY A 126 -11.17 -0.58 -6.96
N ASP A 127 -10.43 -0.10 -5.96
CA ASP A 127 -9.02 0.27 -6.08
C ASP A 127 -8.21 -0.08 -4.81
N TYR A 128 -6.88 0.02 -4.87
CA TYR A 128 -5.97 -0.18 -3.75
C TYR A 128 -5.69 1.12 -3.00
N TYR A 129 -5.81 1.04 -1.68
CA TYR A 129 -5.59 2.10 -0.71
C TYR A 129 -4.69 1.60 0.42
N PHE A 130 -4.11 2.52 1.18
CA PHE A 130 -2.97 2.23 2.05
C PHE A 130 -3.22 2.70 3.47
N PHE A 131 -2.87 1.84 4.41
CA PHE A 131 -2.91 2.17 5.83
C PHE A 131 -1.55 2.73 6.26
N VAL A 132 -1.34 4.03 6.04
CA VAL A 132 -0.07 4.72 6.26
C VAL A 132 -0.30 6.07 6.95
N PHE A 133 0.72 6.63 7.61
CA PHE A 133 0.65 7.92 8.32
C PHE A 133 -0.48 8.02 9.35
N LYS A 134 -0.76 6.91 10.06
CA LYS A 134 -1.78 6.87 11.12
C LYS A 134 -1.52 7.93 12.20
N ASP A 135 -0.26 8.16 12.52
CA ASP A 135 0.22 9.17 13.47
C ASP A 135 -0.08 10.60 13.05
N ILE A 136 -0.03 10.89 11.74
CA ILE A 136 -0.46 12.18 11.17
C ILE A 136 -1.99 12.31 11.28
N VAL A 137 -2.71 11.23 10.99
CA VAL A 137 -4.19 11.18 11.05
C VAL A 137 -4.71 11.37 12.47
N ASP A 138 -4.08 10.75 13.46
CA ASP A 138 -4.51 10.84 14.87
C ASP A 138 -3.81 11.93 15.68
N GLY A 139 -2.86 12.63 15.08
CA GLY A 139 -2.14 13.75 15.70
C GLY A 139 -1.04 13.34 16.68
N SER A 140 -0.83 12.04 16.91
CA SER A 140 0.18 11.54 17.86
C SER A 140 1.62 11.82 17.43
N TYR A 141 1.87 12.24 16.18
CA TYR A 141 3.18 12.69 15.73
C TYR A 141 3.78 13.81 16.61
N LYS A 142 2.92 14.65 17.20
CA LYS A 142 3.33 15.72 18.13
C LYS A 142 3.96 15.19 19.41
N ASP A 143 3.48 14.03 19.88
CA ASP A 143 3.95 13.42 21.12
C ASP A 143 5.35 12.80 20.97
N LYS A 144 5.80 12.51 19.74
CA LYS A 144 7.17 12.03 19.46
C LYS A 144 8.24 12.98 20.01
N PHE A 145 7.92 14.27 20.11
CA PHE A 145 8.87 15.33 20.51
C PHE A 145 8.52 16.03 21.81
N ALA A 146 7.25 15.98 22.26
CA ALA A 146 6.80 16.67 23.48
C ALA A 146 7.61 16.28 24.74
N ASN A 147 8.08 15.04 24.84
CA ASN A 147 8.85 14.54 25.98
C ASN A 147 10.38 14.62 25.80
N LYS A 148 10.89 15.13 24.68
CA LYS A 148 12.33 15.27 24.40
C LYS A 148 12.84 16.69 24.57
N VAL A 149 12.34 17.42 25.58
CA VAL A 149 13.05 18.61 26.08
C VAL A 149 14.37 18.11 26.66
N VAL A 150 15.42 18.13 25.85
CA VAL A 150 16.80 18.02 26.33
C VAL A 150 17.00 19.19 27.28
N LYS A 151 16.92 18.94 28.58
CA LYS A 151 17.46 19.87 29.58
C LYS A 151 18.95 19.92 29.33
N TRP A 152 19.40 20.99 28.68
CA TRP A 152 20.79 21.40 28.72
C TRP A 152 21.08 21.75 30.18
N ILE A 153 21.73 20.82 30.89
CA ILE A 153 22.36 21.06 32.19
C ILE A 153 23.69 21.76 31.93
#